data_AF-A0A1C3UBY4-F1
#
_entry.id   AF-A0A1C3UBY4-F1
#
_cell.length_a   1.000
_cell.length_b   1.000
_cell.length_c   1.000
_cell.angle_alpha   90.00
_cell.angle_beta   90.00
_cell.angle_gamma   90.00
#
_symmetry.space_group_name_H-M   'P 1'
#
loop_
_entity.id
_entity.type
_entity.pdbx_description
1 polymer ?
#
loop_
_entity_poly.entity_id
_entity_poly.type
_entity_poly.pdbx_seq_one_letter_code
_entity_poly.pdbx_strand_id
1 'polypeptide(L)'
;MGVALPNDFKQFVGAYGSGVIGDFLTILNPFSTRPGLNLPQQSRRQLDVLHALQDTFGEQVPFELYPIEGGLLPIGITDNGDVIHWLTSGGAADWTVVVNEARSPDYEHFPCCLTQFIEGVIERSIRCRAFPRSIFQAPPAFRSL
;
A
#
# COMPACT_ATOMS: atom_id res chain seq x y z
N MET A 1 13.97 10.22 -3.84
CA MET A 1 13.82 8.88 -4.43
C MET A 1 14.14 8.97 -5.91
N GLY A 2 15.05 8.15 -6.41
CA GLY A 2 15.45 8.12 -7.83
C GLY A 2 14.81 6.98 -8.62
N VAL A 3 13.62 6.55 -8.23
CA VAL A 3 12.97 5.33 -8.74
C VAL A 3 11.79 5.68 -9.63
N ALA A 4 11.67 4.97 -10.75
CA ALA A 4 10.50 5.06 -11.61
C ALA A 4 9.29 4.47 -10.88
N LEU A 5 8.26 5.28 -10.65
CA LEU A 5 6.99 4.82 -10.09
C LEU A 5 6.08 4.27 -11.21
N PRO A 6 5.17 3.33 -10.89
CA PRO A 6 4.16 2.83 -11.82
C PRO A 6 3.31 3.96 -12.44
N ASN A 7 2.87 3.80 -13.69
CA ASN A 7 2.14 4.85 -14.39
C ASN A 7 0.71 5.04 -13.85
N ASP A 8 0.04 3.94 -13.49
CA ASP A 8 -1.29 3.95 -12.87
C ASP A 8 -1.29 4.72 -11.54
N PHE A 9 -0.25 4.57 -10.73
CA PHE A 9 -0.05 5.37 -9.52
C PHE A 9 0.08 6.86 -9.81
N LYS A 10 0.91 7.23 -10.79
CA LYS A 10 1.09 8.64 -11.17
C LYS A 10 -0.23 9.27 -11.63
N GLN A 11 -1.02 8.52 -12.41
CA GLN A 11 -2.35 8.94 -12.84
C GLN A 11 -3.30 9.09 -11.66
N PHE A 12 -3.33 8.11 -10.75
CA PHE A 12 -4.15 8.16 -9.54
C PHE A 12 -3.82 9.38 -8.68
N VAL A 13 -2.55 9.56 -8.31
CA VAL A 13 -2.12 10.71 -7.49
C VAL A 13 -2.32 12.03 -8.23
N GLY A 14 -2.11 12.07 -9.54
CA GLY A 14 -2.35 13.25 -10.37
C GLY A 14 -3.83 13.66 -10.42
N ALA A 15 -4.74 12.68 -10.41
CA ALA A 15 -6.18 12.93 -10.45
C ALA A 15 -6.78 13.26 -9.09
N TYR A 16 -6.36 12.55 -8.04
CA TYR A 16 -7.01 12.60 -6.71
C TYR A 16 -6.19 13.31 -5.63
N GLY A 17 -4.87 13.46 -5.81
CA GLY A 17 -4.00 14.07 -4.82
C GLY A 17 -3.83 13.23 -3.56
N SER A 18 -3.83 13.89 -2.39
CA SER A 18 -3.82 13.21 -1.08
C SER A 18 -5.23 13.05 -0.55
N GLY A 19 -5.59 11.86 -0.06
CA GLY A 19 -6.92 11.64 0.50
C GLY A 19 -7.17 10.20 0.93
N VAL A 20 -8.41 9.95 1.34
CA VAL A 20 -8.90 8.65 1.85
C VAL A 20 -10.05 8.15 1.00
N ILE A 21 -10.01 6.88 0.63
CA ILE A 21 -11.05 6.17 -0.10
C ILE A 21 -11.97 5.49 0.93
N GLY A 22 -13.24 5.90 0.93
CA GLY A 22 -14.32 5.41 1.80
C GLY A 22 -13.94 5.37 3.28
N ASP A 23 -13.24 6.42 3.74
CA ASP A 23 -12.75 6.60 5.11
C ASP A 23 -11.91 5.43 5.66
N PHE A 24 -11.37 4.60 4.78
CA PHE A 24 -10.64 3.39 5.12
C PHE A 24 -9.22 3.39 4.54
N LEU A 25 -9.10 3.51 3.21
CA LEU A 25 -7.83 3.31 2.50
C LEU A 25 -7.17 4.64 2.14
N THR A 26 -5.93 4.84 2.56
CA THR A 26 -5.11 6.02 2.20
C THR A 26 -3.94 5.59 1.33
N ILE A 27 -3.85 6.16 0.12
CA ILE A 27 -2.66 6.01 -0.75
C ILE A 27 -1.70 7.17 -0.48
N LEU A 28 -0.43 6.83 -0.23
CA LEU A 28 0.61 7.79 0.09
C LEU A 28 0.99 8.59 -1.15
N ASN A 29 1.18 9.91 -0.98
CA ASN A 29 1.48 10.82 -2.08
C ASN A 29 2.91 11.38 -1.92
N PRO A 30 3.81 11.21 -2.91
CA PRO A 30 5.19 11.69 -2.82
C PRO A 30 5.30 13.22 -2.73
N PHE A 31 4.27 13.95 -3.14
CA PHE A 31 4.21 15.41 -3.12
C PHE A 31 3.45 15.98 -1.92
N SER A 32 2.93 15.13 -1.02
CA SER A 32 2.23 15.62 0.17
C SER A 32 3.19 16.35 1.10
N THR A 33 2.80 17.55 1.54
CA THR A 33 3.53 18.31 2.57
C THR A 33 3.28 17.79 3.98
N ARG A 34 2.26 16.94 4.16
CA ARG A 34 1.96 16.28 5.43
C ARG A 34 2.83 15.04 5.62
N PRO A 35 3.64 14.97 6.68
CA PRO A 35 4.47 13.80 6.95
C PRO A 35 3.70 12.48 7.01
N GLY A 36 2.48 12.50 7.55
CA GLY A 36 1.58 11.35 7.64
C GLY A 36 1.10 10.79 6.29
N LEU A 37 1.19 11.57 5.22
CA LEU A 37 0.69 11.22 3.89
C LEU A 37 1.81 11.20 2.83
N ASN A 38 3.02 11.62 3.21
CA ASN A 38 4.15 11.70 2.31
C ASN A 38 4.75 10.31 2.07
N LEU A 39 4.73 9.84 0.82
CA LEU A 39 5.20 8.51 0.45
C LEU A 39 6.63 8.24 0.94
N PRO A 40 7.65 9.04 0.59
CA PRO A 40 9.00 8.77 1.07
C PRO A 40 9.16 8.65 2.59
N GLN A 41 8.47 9.50 3.34
CA GLN A 41 8.58 9.52 4.80
C GLN A 41 7.86 8.32 5.43
N GLN A 42 6.65 8.00 4.97
CA GLN A 42 5.89 6.87 5.48
C GLN A 42 6.48 5.53 5.04
N SER A 43 6.92 5.40 3.78
CA SER A 43 7.60 4.18 3.32
C SER A 43 8.81 3.85 4.19
N ARG A 44 9.65 4.85 4.50
CA ARG A 44 10.79 4.66 5.39
C ARG A 44 10.34 4.20 6.78
N ARG A 45 9.36 4.88 7.37
CA ARG A 45 8.84 4.53 8.71
C ARG A 45 8.31 3.10 8.76
N GLN A 46 7.56 2.67 7.75
CA GLN A 46 7.00 1.33 7.72
C GLN A 46 8.06 0.26 7.47
N LEU A 47 9.07 0.55 6.64
CA LEU A 47 10.23 -0.33 6.48
C LEU A 47 11.01 -0.47 7.79
N ASP A 48 11.23 0.61 8.54
CA ASP A 48 11.88 0.57 9.86
C ASP A 48 11.09 -0.32 10.84
N VAL A 49 9.75 -0.29 10.79
CA VAL A 49 8.89 -1.17 11.58
C VAL A 49 9.06 -2.64 11.17
N LEU A 50 9.02 -2.95 9.87
CA LEU A 50 9.19 -4.32 9.38
C LEU A 50 10.56 -4.89 9.73
N HIS A 51 11.63 -4.10 9.63
CA HIS A 51 12.96 -4.49 10.10
C HIS A 51 12.98 -4.77 11.61
N ALA A 52 12.35 -3.92 12.42
CA ALA A 52 12.28 -4.15 13.86
C ALA A 52 11.51 -5.45 14.20
N LEU A 53 10.41 -5.75 13.49
CA LEU A 53 9.66 -7.00 13.64
C LEU A 53 10.53 -8.23 13.32
N GLN A 54 11.31 -8.19 12.23
CA GLN A 54 12.27 -9.25 11.88
C GLN A 54 13.40 -9.37 12.92
N ASP A 55 14.14 -8.28 13.15
CA ASP A 55 15.42 -8.31 13.87
C ASP A 55 15.25 -8.41 15.39
N THR A 56 14.21 -7.78 15.94
CA THR A 56 13.99 -7.69 17.38
C THR A 56 12.99 -8.72 17.89
N PHE A 57 11.92 -8.97 17.13
CA PHE A 57 10.82 -9.83 17.56
C PHE A 57 10.83 -11.21 16.88
N GLY A 58 11.70 -11.44 15.89
CA GLY A 58 11.83 -12.72 15.20
C GLY A 58 10.64 -13.06 14.29
N GLU A 59 9.82 -12.06 13.95
CA GLU A 59 8.67 -12.24 13.09
C GLU A 59 9.10 -12.64 11.67
N GLN A 60 8.38 -13.60 11.08
CA GLN A 60 8.67 -14.07 9.73
C GLN A 60 8.02 -13.14 8.72
N VAL A 61 8.83 -12.30 8.06
CA VAL A 61 8.40 -11.52 6.90
C VAL A 61 8.86 -12.30 5.65
N PRO A 62 7.93 -12.86 4.86
CA PRO A 62 8.26 -13.79 3.76
C PRO A 62 8.74 -13.08 2.48
N PHE A 63 9.10 -11.80 2.57
CA PHE A 63 9.55 -10.98 1.45
C PHE A 63 10.79 -10.20 1.83
N GLU A 64 11.63 -9.93 0.84
CA GLU A 64 12.68 -8.92 0.96
C GLU A 64 12.04 -7.53 1.16
N LEU A 65 12.83 -6.59 1.66
CA LEU A 65 12.40 -5.21 1.88
C LEU A 65 13.11 -4.27 0.92
N TYR A 66 12.36 -3.31 0.36
CA TYR A 66 12.94 -2.30 -0.53
C TYR A 66 14.09 -1.57 0.19
N PRO A 67 15.27 -1.37 -0.44
CA PRO A 67 15.53 -1.30 -1.88
C PRO A 67 16.01 -2.59 -2.55
N ILE A 68 15.94 -3.75 -1.89
CA ILE A 68 16.29 -5.03 -2.51
C ILE A 68 15.34 -5.29 -3.68
N GLU A 69 15.85 -5.79 -4.81
CA GLU A 69 15.02 -6.16 -5.95
C GLU A 69 13.99 -7.22 -5.55
N GLY A 70 12.73 -7.02 -5.95
CA GLY A 70 11.63 -7.86 -5.47
C GLY A 70 11.23 -7.60 -4.02
N GLY A 71 11.73 -6.53 -3.39
CA GLY A 71 11.36 -6.16 -2.03
C GLY A 71 10.00 -5.44 -1.94
N LEU A 72 9.45 -5.42 -0.73
CA LEU A 72 8.22 -4.67 -0.44
C LEU A 72 8.52 -3.18 -0.27
N LEU A 73 7.79 -2.34 -0.99
CA LEU A 73 7.79 -0.88 -0.83
C LEU A 73 6.40 -0.43 -0.33
N PRO A 74 6.29 0.10 0.91
CA PRO A 74 5.01 0.59 1.44
C PRO A 74 4.48 1.79 0.65
N ILE A 75 3.21 1.76 0.25
CA ILE A 75 2.55 2.79 -0.58
C ILE A 75 1.18 3.23 -0.10
N GLY A 76 0.60 2.52 0.85
CA GLY A 76 -0.72 2.84 1.38
C GLY A 76 -0.90 2.28 2.76
N ILE A 77 -1.82 2.87 3.51
CA ILE A 77 -2.21 2.44 4.84
C ILE A 77 -3.72 2.44 4.97
N THR A 78 -4.26 1.55 5.78
CA THR A 78 -5.66 1.59 6.19
C THR A 78 -5.81 2.31 7.55
N ASP A 79 -7.05 2.61 7.93
CA ASP A 79 -7.39 3.23 9.22
C ASP A 79 -7.08 2.32 10.43
N ASN A 80 -7.10 1.00 10.23
CA ASN A 80 -6.76 -0.03 11.20
C ASN A 80 -5.28 -0.45 11.17
N GLY A 81 -4.47 0.18 10.31
CA GLY A 81 -3.00 0.07 10.31
C GLY A 81 -2.42 -0.96 9.35
N ASP A 82 -3.23 -1.63 8.53
CA ASP A 82 -2.75 -2.55 7.50
C ASP A 82 -1.95 -1.77 6.45
N VAL A 83 -0.88 -2.35 5.91
CA VAL A 83 -0.01 -1.66 4.96
C VAL A 83 -0.10 -2.31 3.60
N ILE A 84 -0.31 -1.47 2.59
CA ILE A 84 -0.34 -1.84 1.19
C ILE A 84 1.04 -1.54 0.61
N HIS A 85 1.61 -2.51 -0.09
CA HIS A 85 2.94 -2.46 -0.66
C HIS A 85 2.89 -2.69 -2.17
N TRP A 86 3.89 -2.16 -2.87
CA TRP A 86 4.33 -2.78 -4.11
C TRP A 86 5.34 -3.89 -3.83
N LEU A 87 5.22 -5.00 -4.54
CA LEU A 87 6.30 -5.97 -4.72
C LEU A 87 7.15 -5.52 -5.92
N THR A 88 8.35 -5.00 -5.66
CA THR A 88 9.16 -4.30 -6.67
C THR A 88 10.03 -5.24 -7.51
N SER A 89 9.42 -6.26 -8.10
CA SER A 89 10.09 -7.22 -9.00
C SER A 89 10.08 -6.71 -10.45
N GLY A 90 11.23 -6.71 -11.13
CA GLY A 90 11.32 -6.23 -12.50
C GLY A 90 11.09 -4.72 -12.65
N GLY A 91 10.50 -4.31 -13.77
CA GLY A 91 10.24 -2.91 -14.06
C GLY A 91 9.04 -2.36 -13.29
N ALA A 92 8.94 -1.04 -13.14
CA ALA A 92 7.81 -0.40 -12.45
C ALA A 92 6.43 -0.70 -13.06
N ALA A 93 6.38 -1.16 -14.32
CA ALA A 93 5.15 -1.60 -14.97
C ALA A 93 4.70 -3.02 -14.53
N ASP A 94 5.62 -3.80 -13.96
CA ASP A 94 5.41 -5.20 -13.55
C ASP A 94 5.10 -5.33 -12.05
N TRP A 95 5.18 -4.22 -11.30
CA TRP A 95 4.98 -4.23 -9.86
C TRP A 95 3.54 -4.57 -9.50
N THR A 96 3.40 -5.44 -8.51
CA THR A 96 2.11 -5.97 -8.05
C THR A 96 1.85 -5.57 -6.60
N VAL A 97 0.62 -5.81 -6.10
CA VAL A 97 0.22 -5.37 -4.76
C VAL A 97 0.37 -6.49 -3.74
N VAL A 98 0.95 -6.17 -2.58
CA VAL A 98 0.96 -7.06 -1.40
C VAL A 98 0.37 -6.29 -0.22
N VAL A 99 -0.55 -6.89 0.51
CA VAL A 99 -1.11 -6.33 1.74
C VAL A 99 -0.59 -7.13 2.93
N ASN A 100 -0.06 -6.45 3.94
CA ASN A 100 0.20 -7.07 5.24
C ASN A 100 -0.86 -6.62 6.25
N GLU A 101 -1.32 -7.55 7.08
CA GLU A 101 -2.23 -7.23 8.17
C GLU A 101 -1.44 -6.64 9.36
N ALA A 102 -1.98 -5.63 10.02
CA ALA A 102 -1.28 -4.95 11.13
C ALA A 102 -1.12 -5.82 12.40
N ARG A 103 -1.91 -6.89 12.52
CA ARG A 103 -2.07 -7.68 13.74
C ARG A 103 -1.74 -9.16 13.57
N SER A 104 -1.21 -9.53 12.41
CA SER A 104 -0.76 -10.88 12.11
C SER A 104 0.42 -10.81 11.14
N PRO A 105 1.30 -11.83 11.12
CA PRO A 105 2.36 -11.93 10.13
C PRO A 105 1.83 -12.36 8.74
N ASP A 106 0.54 -12.15 8.46
CA ASP A 106 -0.08 -12.58 7.22
C ASP A 106 0.12 -11.54 6.12
N TYR A 107 0.52 -12.06 4.97
CA TYR A 107 0.66 -11.29 3.73
C TYR A 107 -0.25 -11.91 2.67
N GLU A 108 -0.88 -11.05 1.87
CA GLU A 108 -1.69 -11.47 0.75
C GLU A 108 -1.22 -10.77 -0.52
N HIS A 109 -0.90 -11.57 -1.54
CA HIS A 109 -0.39 -11.09 -2.82
C HIS A 109 -1.51 -11.02 -3.85
N PHE A 110 -1.61 -9.89 -4.53
CA PHE A 110 -2.55 -9.61 -5.59
C PHE A 110 -1.77 -9.32 -6.88
N PRO A 111 -1.82 -10.20 -7.90
CA PRO A 111 -1.04 -10.05 -9.13
C PRO A 111 -1.68 -9.03 -10.09
N CYS A 112 -1.89 -7.80 -9.63
CA CYS A 112 -2.44 -6.68 -10.38
C CYS A 112 -1.77 -5.37 -9.97
N CYS A 113 -1.94 -4.32 -10.78
CA CYS A 113 -1.44 -2.98 -10.46
C CYS A 113 -2.28 -2.31 -9.35
N LEU A 114 -1.85 -1.14 -8.87
CA LEU A 114 -2.50 -0.46 -7.75
C LEU A 114 -3.93 -0.08 -8.08
N THR A 115 -4.18 0.53 -9.25
CA THR A 115 -5.54 0.99 -9.58
C THR A 115 -6.49 -0.18 -9.79
N GLN A 116 -6.03 -1.29 -10.38
CA GLN A 116 -6.81 -2.52 -10.51
C GLN A 116 -7.13 -3.13 -9.14
N PHE A 117 -6.17 -3.11 -8.21
CA PHE A 117 -6.42 -3.56 -6.84
C PHE A 117 -7.50 -2.71 -6.17
N ILE A 118 -7.37 -1.38 -6.21
CA ILE A 118 -8.35 -0.45 -5.63
C ILE A 118 -9.73 -0.65 -6.25
N GLU A 119 -9.82 -0.66 -7.58
CA GLU A 119 -11.06 -0.89 -8.33
C GLU A 119 -11.70 -2.22 -7.93
N GLY A 120 -10.92 -3.31 -7.92
CA GLY A 120 -11.44 -4.63 -7.57
C GLY A 120 -11.91 -4.73 -6.12
N VAL A 121 -11.28 -4.02 -5.18
CA VAL A 121 -11.77 -3.94 -3.79
C VAL A 121 -13.09 -3.16 -3.72
N ILE A 122 -13.20 -2.04 -4.44
CA ILE A 122 -14.43 -1.22 -4.51
C ILE A 122 -15.59 -2.00 -5.15
N GLU A 123 -15.34 -2.62 -6.29
CA GLU A 123 -16.31 -3.43 -7.05
C GLU A 123 -16.60 -4.77 -6.39
N ARG A 124 -15.84 -5.12 -5.36
CA ARG A 124 -15.93 -6.39 -4.66
C ARG A 124 -15.62 -7.60 -5.54
N SER A 125 -14.83 -7.45 -6.59
CA SER A 125 -14.23 -8.56 -7.34
C SER A 125 -12.96 -9.10 -6.66
N ILE A 126 -12.26 -8.26 -5.89
CA ILE A 126 -11.13 -8.63 -5.03
C ILE A 126 -11.60 -8.66 -3.56
N ARG A 127 -11.13 -9.65 -2.80
CA ARG A 127 -11.27 -9.71 -1.34
C ARG A 127 -9.87 -9.80 -0.75
N CYS A 128 -9.54 -8.85 0.12
CA CYS A 128 -8.36 -8.94 0.96
C CYS A 128 -8.79 -9.38 2.36
N ARG A 129 -8.10 -10.37 2.92
CA ARG A 129 -8.41 -10.94 4.24
C ARG A 129 -8.22 -9.96 5.38
N ALA A 130 -7.24 -9.06 5.27
CA ALA A 130 -6.99 -8.01 6.24
C ALA A 130 -8.14 -6.96 6.29
N PHE A 131 -8.91 -6.83 5.21
CA PHE A 131 -9.92 -5.79 5.10
C PHE A 131 -11.27 -6.24 5.66
N PRO A 132 -11.97 -5.38 6.45
CA PRO A 132 -13.29 -5.72 6.96
C PRO A 132 -14.29 -5.99 5.83
N ARG A 133 -15.13 -7.03 5.96
CA ARG A 133 -16.14 -7.35 4.92
C ARG A 133 -17.16 -6.24 4.66
N SER A 134 -17.32 -5.32 5.61
CA SER A 134 -18.24 -4.19 5.54
C SER A 134 -17.67 -2.96 4.82
N ILE A 135 -16.39 -2.95 4.43
CA ILE A 135 -15.85 -1.78 3.72
C ILE A 135 -16.55 -1.64 2.37
N PHE A 136 -16.77 -0.38 1.97
CA PHE A 136 -17.37 0.00 0.70
C PHE A 136 -18.73 -0.67 0.44
N GLN A 137 -19.56 -0.86 1.47
CA GLN A 137 -20.95 -1.35 1.35
C GLN A 137 -21.83 -0.47 0.43
N ALA A 138 -21.55 0.84 0.39
CA ALA A 138 -22.04 1.79 -0.60
C ALA A 138 -20.87 2.31 -1.46
N PRO A 139 -21.12 2.95 -2.63
CA PRO A 139 -20.06 3.55 -3.43
C PRO A 139 -19.16 4.46 -2.56
N PRO A 140 -17.86 4.18 -2.48
CA PRO A 140 -16.99 4.95 -1.60
C PRO A 140 -16.76 6.34 -2.15
N ALA A 141 -16.78 7.33 -1.26
CA ALA A 141 -16.32 8.67 -1.58
C ALA A 141 -14.80 8.75 -1.45
N PHE A 142 -14.18 9.59 -2.29
CA PHE A 142 -12.82 10.05 -2.05
C PHE A 142 -12.87 11.35 -1.24
N ARG A 143 -12.25 11.36 -0.07
CA ARG A 143 -12.13 12.55 0.78
C ARG A 143 -10.72 13.09 0.67
N SER A 144 -10.58 14.26 0.04
CA SER A 144 -9.30 14.96 -0.02
C SER A 144 -8.86 15.33 1.40
N LEU A 145 -7.57 15.13 1.66
CA LEU A 145 -6.93 15.52 2.91
C LEU A 145 -6.13 16.76 2.66
#